data_AF-A0AAD5MIH2-F1
#
_entry.id   AF-A0AAD5MIH2-F1
#
_cell.length_a   1.000
_cell.length_b   1.000
_cell.length_c   1.000
_cell.angle_alpha   90.00
_cell.angle_beta   90.00
_cell.angle_gamma   90.00
#
_symmetry.space_group_name_H-M   'P 1'
#
loop_
_entity.id
_entity.type
_entity.pdbx_description
1 polymer ?
#
loop_
_entity_poly.entity_id
_entity_poly.type
_entity_poly.pdbx_seq_one_letter_code
_entity_poly.pdbx_strand_id
1 'polypeptide(L)'
;MLYLVVLILGFIPFSHTLTCFENDDKGNIKEVQSKEWRYCGLIPESGHTKGRLFGVGDGEETLTGFDIIFQQSNALYKVLTVCVYEKYDLGSVSPHLGGAEFLFRCMCNYDRCNSHRTFAAYLNNMKRDNA
;
A
#
# COMPACT_ATOMS: atom_id res chain seq x y z
N MET A 1 -32.61 -20.64 -27.76
CA MET A 1 -31.18 -20.84 -27.48
C MET A 1 -30.33 -19.56 -27.48
N LEU A 2 -30.78 -18.43 -28.04
CA LEU A 2 -30.01 -17.17 -28.03
C LEU A 2 -30.05 -16.42 -26.67
N TYR A 3 -31.15 -16.57 -25.92
CA TYR A 3 -31.36 -15.87 -24.64
C TYR A 3 -30.49 -16.40 -23.48
N LEU A 4 -30.01 -17.65 -23.56
CA LEU A 4 -29.19 -18.25 -22.49
C LEU A 4 -27.76 -17.69 -22.47
N VAL A 5 -27.25 -17.23 -23.62
CA VAL A 5 -25.88 -16.71 -23.76
C VAL A 5 -25.75 -15.31 -23.14
N VAL A 6 -26.80 -14.50 -23.21
CA VAL A 6 -26.80 -13.12 -22.67
C VAL A 6 -26.80 -13.11 -21.13
N LEU A 7 -27.40 -14.11 -20.48
CA LEU A 7 -27.44 -14.23 -19.02
C LEU A 7 -26.10 -14.69 -18.38
N ILE A 8 -25.23 -15.38 -19.14
CA ILE A 8 -23.97 -15.92 -18.62
C ILE A 8 -22.84 -14.86 -18.68
N LEU A 9 -22.92 -13.88 -19.57
CA LEU A 9 -21.94 -12.79 -19.67
C LEU A 9 -22.08 -11.71 -18.58
N GLY A 10 -23.19 -11.71 -17.83
CA GLY A 10 -23.47 -10.71 -16.78
C GLY A 10 -22.83 -10.99 -15.40
N PHE A 11 -22.19 -12.14 -15.22
CA PHE A 11 -21.63 -12.58 -13.93
C PHE A 11 -20.12 -12.81 -13.97
N ILE A 12 -19.37 -11.99 -14.70
CA ILE A 12 -17.92 -11.92 -14.47
C ILE A 12 -17.73 -11.00 -13.26
N PRO A 13 -17.38 -11.51 -12.06
CA PRO A 13 -16.99 -10.63 -10.98
C PRO A 13 -15.78 -9.84 -11.47
N PHE A 14 -15.91 -8.52 -11.54
CA PHE A 14 -14.74 -7.64 -11.63
C PHE A 14 -13.96 -7.87 -10.35
N SER A 15 -12.97 -8.76 -10.43
CA SER A 15 -11.99 -8.95 -9.39
C SER A 15 -11.19 -7.66 -9.35
N HIS A 16 -11.62 -6.71 -8.52
CA HIS A 16 -10.87 -5.50 -8.24
C HIS A 16 -9.51 -5.94 -7.72
N THR A 17 -8.51 -5.76 -8.57
CA THR A 17 -7.14 -6.14 -8.33
C THR A 17 -6.43 -4.83 -8.01
N LEU A 18 -5.84 -4.72 -6.82
CA LEU A 18 -5.20 -3.47 -6.43
C LEU A 18 -3.93 -3.29 -7.26
N THR A 19 -3.79 -2.10 -7.82
CA THR A 19 -2.62 -1.69 -8.58
C THR A 19 -1.71 -0.84 -7.71
N CYS A 20 -0.47 -1.27 -7.48
CA CYS A 20 0.52 -0.53 -6.71
C CYS A 20 1.79 -0.28 -7.54
N PHE A 21 2.58 0.71 -7.13
CA PHE A 21 3.95 0.82 -7.58
C PHE A 21 4.88 0.02 -6.67
N GLU A 22 5.83 -0.69 -7.26
CA GLU A 22 6.85 -1.47 -6.55
C GLU A 22 8.26 -1.12 -7.05
N ASN A 23 9.24 -1.17 -6.15
CA ASN A 23 10.66 -1.17 -6.54
C ASN A 23 11.12 -2.61 -6.84
N ASP A 24 11.68 -2.83 -8.03
CA ASP A 24 12.39 -4.08 -8.34
C ASP A 24 13.77 -4.17 -7.65
N ASP A 25 14.45 -5.31 -7.77
CA ASP A 25 15.77 -5.55 -7.16
C ASP A 25 16.86 -4.55 -7.59
N LYS A 26 16.64 -3.86 -8.71
CA LYS A 26 17.54 -2.83 -9.24
C LYS A 26 17.11 -1.41 -8.83
N GLY A 27 16.01 -1.29 -8.08
CA GLY A 27 15.43 -0.03 -7.62
C GLY A 27 14.54 0.67 -8.65
N ASN A 28 14.25 0.06 -9.80
CA ASN A 28 13.34 0.63 -10.79
C ASN A 28 11.90 0.50 -10.30
N ILE A 29 11.09 1.50 -10.62
CA ILE A 29 9.67 1.49 -10.25
C ILE A 29 8.87 0.81 -11.35
N LYS A 30 8.00 -0.13 -10.96
CA LYS A 30 7.06 -0.81 -11.85
C LYS A 30 5.66 -0.71 -11.28
N GLU A 31 4.68 -0.64 -12.17
CA GLU A 31 3.29 -0.82 -11.82
C GLU A 31 2.98 -2.32 -11.79
N VAL A 32 2.42 -2.79 -10.68
CA VAL A 32 2.13 -4.20 -10.44
C VAL A 32 0.70 -4.33 -9.94
N GLN A 33 0.02 -5.38 -10.38
CA GLN A 33 -1.35 -5.68 -9.99
C GLN A 33 -1.38 -7.01 -9.26
N SER A 34 -1.99 -7.05 -8.07
CA SER A 34 -2.19 -8.28 -7.32
C SER A 34 -3.57 -8.32 -6.68
N LYS A 35 -4.15 -9.52 -6.65
CA LYS A 35 -5.43 -9.80 -5.99
C LYS A 35 -5.25 -10.04 -4.49
N GLU A 36 -4.01 -10.30 -4.08
CA GLU A 36 -3.65 -10.61 -2.70
C GLU A 36 -3.38 -9.32 -1.90
N TRP A 37 -3.15 -8.21 -2.59
CA TRP A 37 -2.88 -6.93 -1.96
C TRP A 37 -4.14 -6.21 -1.53
N ARG A 38 -4.07 -5.64 -0.34
CA ARG A 38 -5.10 -4.80 0.26
C ARG A 38 -4.65 -3.34 0.38
N TYR A 39 -3.32 -3.12 0.39
CA TYR A 39 -2.72 -1.81 0.50
C TYR A 39 -1.53 -1.62 -0.44
N CYS A 40 -1.26 -0.37 -0.79
CA CYS A 40 0.01 0.06 -1.34
C CYS A 40 0.80 0.80 -0.26
N GLY A 41 2.08 0.46 -0.13
CA GLY A 41 3.02 1.01 0.83
C GLY A 41 4.01 2.00 0.20
N LEU A 42 4.44 2.95 1.03
CA LEU A 42 5.51 3.90 0.78
C LEU A 42 6.41 3.99 2.02
N ILE A 43 7.69 3.73 1.86
CA ILE A 43 8.75 4.24 2.74
C ILE A 43 9.32 5.49 2.04
N PRO A 44 9.11 6.70 2.57
CA PRO A 44 9.54 7.91 1.90
C PRO A 44 11.06 7.98 1.71
N GLU A 45 11.46 8.55 0.58
CA GLU A 45 12.83 8.96 0.33
C GLU A 45 13.24 10.05 1.33
N SER A 46 14.45 9.91 1.86
CA SER A 46 15.08 10.86 2.78
C SER A 46 16.51 11.16 2.31
N GLY A 47 17.20 12.08 2.97
CA GLY A 47 18.62 12.36 2.66
C GLY A 47 19.55 11.14 2.76
N HIS A 48 19.11 10.06 3.41
CA HIS A 48 19.90 8.86 3.65
C HIS A 48 19.32 7.58 3.02
N THR A 49 18.09 7.61 2.49
CA THR A 49 17.39 6.42 1.99
C THR A 49 16.68 6.73 0.67
N LYS A 50 16.79 5.85 -0.34
CA LYS A 50 16.21 6.06 -1.69
C LYS A 50 14.68 5.88 -1.77
N GLY A 51 14.00 5.76 -0.62
CA GLY A 51 12.59 5.40 -0.52
C GLY A 51 12.26 4.02 -1.11
N ARG A 52 11.09 3.50 -0.77
CA ARG A 52 10.59 2.21 -1.28
C ARG A 52 9.09 2.23 -1.47
N LEU A 53 8.63 1.64 -2.56
CA LEU A 53 7.23 1.44 -2.93
C LEU A 53 6.99 -0.07 -2.99
N PHE A 54 5.82 -0.53 -2.53
CA PHE A 54 5.49 -1.95 -2.48
C PHE A 54 3.97 -2.16 -2.34
N GLY A 55 3.46 -3.32 -2.74
CA GLY A 55 2.13 -3.79 -2.36
C GLY A 55 2.18 -4.57 -1.05
N VAL A 56 1.05 -4.63 -0.34
CA VAL A 56 0.93 -5.38 0.92
C VAL A 56 -0.36 -6.18 0.94
N GLY A 57 -0.24 -7.47 1.18
CA GLY A 57 -1.33 -8.41 1.39
C GLY A 57 -1.27 -9.07 2.77
N ASP A 58 -2.16 -10.04 2.98
CA ASP A 58 -2.25 -10.78 4.24
C ASP A 58 -1.07 -11.77 4.45
N GLY A 59 -0.20 -11.96 3.44
CA GLY A 59 0.94 -12.86 3.50
C GLY A 59 2.21 -12.24 4.11
N GLU A 60 2.32 -10.91 4.07
CA GLU A 60 3.53 -10.18 4.42
C GLU A 60 3.52 -9.62 5.85
N GLU A 61 2.37 -9.13 6.32
CA GLU A 61 2.19 -8.61 7.69
C GLU A 61 0.74 -8.74 8.18
N THR A 62 0.51 -8.60 9.50
CA THR A 62 -0.85 -8.55 10.04
C THR A 62 -1.50 -7.20 9.72
N LEU A 63 -2.52 -7.23 8.87
CA LEU A 63 -3.20 -6.03 8.37
C LEU A 63 -4.36 -5.51 9.22
N THR A 64 -4.72 -6.21 10.29
CA THR A 64 -5.91 -5.92 11.11
C THR A 64 -5.97 -4.47 11.61
N GLY A 65 -4.84 -3.88 12.01
CA GLY A 65 -4.81 -2.49 12.47
C GLY A 65 -5.16 -1.49 11.37
N PHE A 66 -4.63 -1.70 10.16
CA PHE A 66 -4.93 -0.87 9.00
C PHE A 66 -6.39 -1.06 8.56
N ASP A 67 -6.87 -2.30 8.50
CA ASP A 67 -8.25 -2.63 8.15
C ASP A 67 -9.24 -1.83 9.02
N ILE A 68 -9.04 -1.85 10.34
CA ILE A 68 -9.90 -1.12 11.29
C ILE A 68 -9.91 0.37 10.98
N ILE A 69 -8.75 0.98 10.72
CA ILE A 69 -8.65 2.42 10.47
C ILE A 69 -9.30 2.79 9.14
N PHE A 70 -9.00 2.08 8.05
CA PHE A 70 -9.56 2.39 6.74
C PHE A 70 -11.08 2.16 6.68
N GLN A 71 -11.61 1.19 7.43
CA GLN A 71 -13.04 0.92 7.57
C GLN A 71 -13.82 2.04 8.29
N GLN A 72 -13.15 3.00 8.96
CA GLN A 72 -13.83 4.15 9.56
C GLN A 72 -14.35 5.16 8.52
N SER A 73 -13.93 5.02 7.26
CA SER A 73 -14.41 5.84 6.15
C SER A 73 -15.93 5.65 5.93
N ASN A 74 -16.64 6.75 5.69
CA ASN A 74 -18.06 6.78 5.39
C ASN A 74 -18.38 7.85 4.33
N ALA A 75 -19.66 8.14 4.10
CA ALA A 75 -20.09 9.07 3.06
C ALA A 75 -19.60 10.53 3.26
N LEU A 76 -19.23 10.93 4.48
CA LEU A 76 -18.83 12.29 4.83
C LEU A 76 -17.32 12.44 5.11
N TYR A 77 -16.62 11.33 5.31
CA TYR A 77 -15.23 11.30 5.73
C TYR A 77 -14.52 10.07 5.16
N LYS A 78 -13.30 10.24 4.64
CA LYS A 78 -12.50 9.14 4.10
C LYS A 78 -11.09 9.19 4.66
N VAL A 79 -10.61 8.07 5.20
CA VAL A 79 -9.20 7.87 5.51
C VAL A 79 -8.46 7.58 4.21
N LEU A 80 -7.52 8.45 3.83
CA LEU A 80 -6.75 8.29 2.59
C LEU A 80 -5.42 7.56 2.80
N THR A 81 -4.83 7.70 3.98
CA THR A 81 -3.54 7.11 4.32
C THR A 81 -3.37 6.93 5.82
N VAL A 82 -2.57 5.95 6.20
CA VAL A 82 -2.09 5.75 7.57
C VAL A 82 -0.58 5.68 7.52
N CYS A 83 0.10 6.54 8.27
CA CYS A 83 1.55 6.53 8.39
C CYS A 83 1.97 6.13 9.80
N VAL A 84 2.94 5.23 9.89
CA VAL A 84 3.47 4.69 11.15
C VAL A 84 4.96 4.95 11.23
N TYR A 85 5.42 5.28 12.45
CA TYR A 85 6.84 5.37 12.78
C TYR A 85 7.17 4.26 13.77
N GLU A 86 7.94 3.30 13.30
CA GLU A 86 8.20 2.04 13.98
C GLU A 86 9.62 2.00 14.50
N LYS A 87 9.78 1.42 15.70
CA LYS A 87 11.07 1.07 16.29
C LYS A 87 11.23 -0.44 16.23
N TYR A 88 12.32 -0.89 15.64
CA TYR A 88 12.74 -2.29 15.62
C TYR A 88 13.89 -2.49 16.59
N ASP A 89 13.69 -3.36 17.59
CA ASP A 89 14.74 -3.72 18.54
C ASP A 89 15.46 -5.00 18.08
N LEU A 90 16.39 -4.85 17.13
CA LEU A 90 17.07 -5.98 16.50
C LEU A 90 18.06 -6.67 17.45
N GLY A 91 18.51 -5.97 18.50
CA GLY A 91 19.37 -6.51 19.55
C GLY A 91 18.72 -7.66 20.33
N SER A 92 17.39 -7.67 20.41
CA SER A 92 16.63 -8.79 21.00
C SER A 92 16.63 -10.06 20.13
N VAL A 93 16.86 -9.93 18.81
CA VAL A 93 16.91 -11.05 17.87
C VAL A 93 18.32 -11.62 17.76
N SER A 94 19.33 -10.75 17.73
CA SER A 94 20.73 -11.16 17.82
C SER A 94 21.58 -10.01 18.36
N PRO A 95 22.48 -10.27 19.34
CA PRO A 95 23.42 -9.27 19.84
C PRO A 95 24.33 -8.66 18.76
N HIS A 96 24.47 -9.34 17.62
CA HIS A 96 25.29 -8.90 16.48
C HIS A 96 24.54 -8.02 15.48
N LEU A 97 23.20 -7.95 15.54
CA LEU A 97 22.39 -7.12 14.64
C LEU A 97 22.35 -5.63 15.04
N GLY A 98 23.07 -5.25 16.10
CA GLY A 98 23.25 -3.85 16.48
C GLY A 98 22.11 -3.29 17.34
N GLY A 99 21.94 -1.96 17.28
CA GLY A 99 21.02 -1.17 18.10
C GLY A 99 19.60 -1.10 17.55
N ALA A 100 18.79 -0.18 18.08
CA ALA A 100 17.44 0.05 17.61
C ALA A 100 17.44 0.69 16.21
N GLU A 101 16.64 0.13 15.31
CA GLU A 101 16.39 0.65 13.96
C GLU A 101 15.02 1.32 13.89
N PHE A 102 14.85 2.28 13.00
CA PHE A 102 13.59 3.03 12.87
C PHE A 102 13.11 3.06 11.43
N LEU A 103 11.80 2.89 11.23
CA LEU A 103 11.17 2.91 9.92
C LEU A 103 9.96 3.84 9.92
N PHE A 104 9.89 4.74 8.95
CA PHE A 104 8.68 5.49 8.65
C PHE A 104 8.06 4.96 7.37
N ARG A 105 6.83 4.45 7.44
CA ARG A 105 6.08 4.00 6.27
C ARG A 105 4.63 4.48 6.28
N CYS A 106 4.06 4.66 5.11
CA CYS A 106 2.67 5.02 4.88
C CYS A 106 1.97 3.95 4.05
N MET A 107 0.71 3.68 4.35
CA MET A 107 -0.17 2.77 3.63
C MET A 107 -1.37 3.53 3.03
N CYS A 108 -1.89 3.05 1.91
CA CYS A 108 -3.13 3.54 1.28
C CYS A 108 -3.83 2.40 0.53
N ASN A 109 -5.14 2.52 0.29
CA ASN A 109 -5.99 1.39 -0.13
C ASN A 109 -6.71 1.62 -1.47
N TYR A 110 -6.10 2.36 -2.40
CA TYR A 110 -6.66 2.61 -3.73
C TYR A 110 -5.56 2.56 -4.80
N ASP A 111 -5.97 2.36 -6.06
CA ASP A 111 -5.03 2.17 -7.16
C ASP A 111 -4.02 3.31 -7.28
N ARG A 112 -2.75 2.93 -7.41
CA ARG A 112 -1.61 3.80 -7.70
C ARG A 112 -1.40 4.92 -6.66
N CYS A 113 -1.97 4.77 -5.47
CA CYS A 113 -1.90 5.79 -4.41
C CYS A 113 -0.47 6.06 -3.92
N ASN A 114 0.46 5.12 -4.13
CA ASN A 114 1.88 5.24 -3.77
C ASN A 114 2.77 5.71 -4.94
N SER A 115 2.25 6.49 -5.89
CA SER A 115 2.95 6.95 -7.10
C SER A 115 4.16 7.86 -6.89
N HIS A 116 4.35 8.37 -5.67
CA HIS A 116 5.40 9.33 -5.36
C HIS A 116 6.32 8.83 -4.24
N ARG A 117 7.62 9.11 -4.38
CA ARG A 117 8.67 8.63 -3.48
C ARG A 117 8.89 9.52 -2.25
N THR A 118 8.53 10.79 -2.32
CA THR A 118 8.68 11.71 -1.17
C THR A 118 7.37 11.88 -0.44
N PHE A 119 7.44 12.10 0.87
CA PHE A 119 6.25 12.23 1.70
C PHE A 119 5.37 13.41 1.30
N ALA A 120 5.98 14.57 0.98
CA ALA A 120 5.24 15.75 0.56
C ALA A 120 4.52 15.53 -0.78
N ALA A 121 5.17 14.93 -1.77
CA ALA A 121 4.55 14.65 -3.06
C ALA A 121 3.44 13.60 -2.94
N TYR A 122 3.63 12.59 -2.09
CA TYR A 122 2.62 11.58 -1.77
C TYR A 122 1.34 12.23 -1.21
N LEU A 123 1.45 13.05 -0.16
CA LEU A 123 0.29 13.73 0.43
C LEU A 123 -0.40 14.68 -0.55
N ASN A 124 0.35 15.41 -1.36
CA ASN A 124 -0.23 16.32 -2.35
C ASN A 124 -0.98 15.55 -3.44
N ASN A 125 -0.44 14.41 -3.89
CA ASN A 125 -1.12 13.55 -4.85
C ASN A 125 -2.42 12.98 -4.27
N MET A 126 -2.40 12.51 -3.03
CA MET A 126 -3.60 12.01 -2.36
C MET A 126 -4.73 13.02 -2.31
N LYS A 127 -4.40 14.27 -1.97
CA LYS A 127 -5.37 15.38 -1.98
C LYS A 127 -5.94 15.59 -3.37
N ARG A 128 -5.09 15.57 -4.41
CA ARG A 128 -5.52 15.75 -5.80
C ARG A 128 -6.42 14.63 -6.30
N ASP A 129 -6.08 13.38 -5.98
CA ASP A 129 -6.84 12.20 -6.43
C ASP A 129 -8.20 12.05 -5.72
N ASN A 130 -8.41 12.77 -4.62
CA ASN A 130 -9.62 12.69 -3.79
C ASN A 130 -10.28 14.07 -3.56
N ALA A 131 -9.98 15.06 -4.41
CA ALA A 131 -10.65 16.37 -4.42
C ALA A 131 -11.87 16.33 -5.35
#